data_AF-A0A521NB33-F1
#
_entry.id   AF-A0A521NB33-F1
#
_cell.length_a   1.000
_cell.length_b   1.000
_cell.length_c   1.000
_cell.angle_alpha   90.00
_cell.angle_beta   90.00
_cell.angle_gamma   90.00
#
_symmetry.space_group_name_H-M   'P 1'
#
loop_
_entity.id
_entity.type
_entity.pdbx_description
1 polymer ?
#
loop_
_entity_poly.entity_id
_entity_poly.type
_entity_poly.pdbx_seq_one_letter_code
_entity_poly.pdbx_strand_id
1 'polypeptide(L)' 'ANANAGLIAALVANGVDIFLCGQTAANAGIEPDALLPGVRLSLSAMTMHTLLQQDGYTLNPF' A
#
# COMPACT_ATOMS: atom_id res chain seq x y z
N ALA A 1 -3.55 0.16 18.26
CA ALA A 1 -4.57 0.54 17.27
C ALA A 1 -3.93 1.51 16.26
N ASN A 2 -4.23 1.38 14.96
CA ASN A 2 -3.69 2.26 13.93
C ASN A 2 -4.50 3.57 13.87
N ALA A 3 -3.88 4.70 14.24
CA ALA A 3 -4.54 6.01 14.26
C ALA A 3 -5.06 6.48 12.89
N ASN A 4 -4.47 5.98 11.80
CA ASN A 4 -4.82 6.35 10.43
C ASN A 4 -5.87 5.44 9.79
N ALA A 5 -6.38 4.42 10.52
CA ALA A 5 -7.30 3.43 9.96
C ALA A 5 -8.56 4.05 9.33
N GLY A 6 -9.12 5.08 9.98
CA GLY A 6 -10.28 5.80 9.45
C GLY A 6 -9.99 6.56 8.15
N LEU A 7 -8.81 7.19 8.04
CA LEU A 7 -8.38 7.89 6.82
C LEU A 7 -8.11 6.91 5.68
N ILE A 8 -7.45 5.79 5.97
CA ILE A 8 -7.18 4.72 5.00
C ILE A 8 -8.51 4.17 4.44
N ALA A 9 -9.48 3.89 5.31
CA ALA A 9 -10.80 3.42 4.88
C ALA A 9 -11.51 4.44 3.98
N ALA A 10 -11.42 5.73 4.31
CA ALA A 10 -12.01 6.79 3.48
C ALA A 10 -11.36 6.90 2.10
N LEU A 11 -10.03 6.76 2.01
CA LEU A 11 -9.30 6.75 0.73
C LEU A 11 -9.70 5.55 -0.13
N VAL A 12 -9.72 4.35 0.44
CA VAL A 12 -10.16 3.13 -0.26
C VAL A 12 -11.60 3.26 -0.75
N ALA A 13 -12.51 3.81 0.07
CA ALA A 13 -13.89 4.05 -0.32
C ALA A 13 -14.04 5.04 -1.51
N ASN A 14 -13.05 5.92 -1.71
CA ASN A 14 -12.97 6.84 -2.85
C ASN A 14 -12.13 6.30 -4.02
N GLY A 15 -11.83 4.99 -4.03
CA GLY A 15 -11.13 4.34 -5.14
C GLY A 15 -9.61 4.49 -5.13
N VAL A 16 -9.03 4.89 -4.00
CA VAL A 16 -7.56 4.94 -3.85
C VAL A 16 -7.02 3.55 -3.56
N ASP A 17 -6.08 3.12 -4.40
CA ASP A 17 -5.33 1.90 -4.19
C ASP A 17 -4.14 2.12 -3.25
N ILE A 18 -4.08 1.32 -2.18
CA ILE A 18 -3.01 1.39 -1.18
C ILE A 18 -2.23 0.09 -1.17
N PHE A 19 -0.93 0.18 -1.42
CA PHE A 19 0.00 -0.94 -1.41
C PHE A 19 1.02 -0.80 -0.28
N LEU A 20 1.19 -1.85 0.51
CA LEU A 20 2.25 -1.99 1.49
C LEU A 20 3.41 -2.81 0.92
N CYS A 21 4.63 -2.35 1.14
CA CYS A 21 5.86 -3.06 0.77
C CYS A 21 5.95 -4.40 1.52
N GLY A 22 5.84 -5.52 0.80
CA GLY A 22 5.89 -6.86 1.39
C GLY A 22 7.22 -7.18 2.07
N GLN A 23 8.35 -6.76 1.49
CA GLN A 23 9.67 -6.94 2.11
C GLN A 23 9.81 -6.18 3.44
N THR A 24 9.29 -4.95 3.51
CA THR A 24 9.29 -4.17 4.77
C THR A 24 8.33 -4.77 5.78
N ALA A 25 7.14 -5.20 5.34
CA ALA A 25 6.15 -5.88 6.19
C ALA A 25 6.73 -7.17 6.80
N ALA A 26 7.37 -8.02 6.00
CA ALA A 26 8.02 -9.25 6.46
C ALA A 26 9.12 -8.96 7.48
N ASN A 27 9.99 -7.96 7.23
CA ASN A 27 11.00 -7.54 8.19
C ASN A 27 10.40 -7.01 9.51
N ALA A 28 9.21 -6.41 9.44
CA ALA A 28 8.48 -5.91 10.61
C ALA A 28 7.59 -6.98 11.28
N GLY A 29 7.54 -8.22 10.77
CA GLY A 29 6.67 -9.27 11.29
C GLY A 29 5.17 -9.00 11.09
N ILE A 30 4.81 -8.25 10.05
CA ILE A 30 3.41 -7.93 9.71
C ILE A 30 2.90 -9.00 8.76
N GLU A 31 1.93 -9.77 9.24
CA GLU A 31 1.26 -10.81 8.45
C GLU A 31 0.14 -10.22 7.56
N PRO A 32 -0.21 -10.90 6.45
CA PRO A 32 -1.25 -10.44 5.53
C PRO A 32 -2.63 -10.19 6.17
N ASP A 33 -2.98 -10.94 7.22
CA ASP A 33 -4.24 -10.84 7.95
C ASP A 33 -4.31 -9.62 8.89
N ALA A 34 -3.15 -9.01 9.20
CA ALA A 34 -3.06 -7.79 9.99
C ALA A 34 -3.34 -6.51 9.16
N LEU A 35 -3.49 -6.63 7.83
CA LEU A 35 -3.75 -5.49 6.96
C LEU A 35 -5.19 -4.98 7.12
N LEU A 36 -5.34 -3.66 6.99
CA LEU A 36 -6.66 -3.05 6.90
C LEU A 36 -7.38 -3.49 5.62
N PRO A 37 -8.72 -3.64 5.64
CA PRO A 37 -9.49 -3.95 4.44
C PRO A 37 -9.17 -2.99 3.28
N GLY A 38 -8.95 -3.55 2.09
CA GLY A 38 -8.63 -2.79 0.88
C GLY A 38 -7.15 -2.43 0.71
N VAL A 39 -6.30 -2.66 1.72
CA VAL A 39 -4.84 -2.53 1.57
C VAL A 39 -4.27 -3.83 1.01
N ARG A 40 -3.38 -3.72 0.02
CA ARG A 40 -2.76 -4.86 -0.66
C ARG A 40 -1.26 -4.93 -0.35
N LEU A 41 -0.69 -6.13 -0.37
CA LEU A 41 0.77 -6.30 -0.37
C LEU A 41 1.29 -6.28 -1.81
N SER A 42 2.37 -5.53 -2.03
CA SER A 42 3.23 -5.69 -3.20
C SER A 42 4.48 -6.49 -2.84
N LEU A 43 5.24 -6.96 -3.83
CA LEU A 43 6.56 -7.56 -3.57
C LEU A 43 7.46 -6.56 -2.82
N SER A 44 7.55 -5.33 -3.34
CA SER A 44 8.19 -4.20 -2.70
C SER A 44 7.54 -2.89 -3.14
N ALA A 45 7.71 -1.82 -2.36
CA ALA A 45 7.27 -0.47 -2.79
C ALA A 45 7.93 -0.08 -4.13
N MET A 46 9.21 -0.41 -4.30
CA MET A 46 9.96 -0.08 -5.53
C MET A 46 9.43 -0.82 -6.76
N THR A 47 9.06 -2.09 -6.60
CA THR A 47 8.43 -2.87 -7.69
C THR A 47 7.11 -2.22 -8.10
N MET A 48 6.30 -1.76 -7.14
CA MET A 48 5.04 -1.08 -7.45
C MET A 48 5.26 0.25 -8.17
N HIS A 49 6.27 1.04 -7.76
CA HIS A 49 6.64 2.25 -8.49
C HIS A 49 6.97 1.97 -9.95
N THR A 50 7.79 0.95 -10.23
CA THR A 50 8.15 0.59 -11.61
C THR A 50 6.93 0.14 -12.42
N LEU A 51 6.07 -0.71 -11.86
CA LEU A 51 4.87 -1.20 -12.56
C LEU A 51 3.89 -0.05 -12.87
N LEU A 52 3.60 0.80 -11.89
CA LEU A 52 2.71 1.95 -12.10
C LEU A 52 3.28 2.94 -13.12
N GLN A 53 4.60 3.17 -13.11
CA GLN A 53 5.24 3.99 -14.14
C GLN A 53 5.10 3.38 -15.54
N GLN A 54 5.23 2.06 -15.68
CA GLN A 54 5.00 1.35 -16.94
C GLN A 54 3.54 1.48 -17.41
N ASP A 55 2.60 1.53 -16.48
CA ASP A 55 1.16 1.74 -16.73
C ASP A 55 0.81 3.22 -17.02
N GLY A 56 1.81 4.10 -17.12
CA GLY A 56 1.62 5.51 -17.48
C GLY A 56 1.35 6.44 -16.30
N TYR A 57 1.45 5.96 -15.06
CA TYR A 57 1.37 6.81 -13.88
C TYR A 57 2.66 7.61 -13.70
N THR A 58 2.53 8.81 -13.15
CA THR A 58 3.67 9.63 -12.75
C THR A 58 3.95 9.47 -11.26
N LEU A 59 5.24 9.49 -10.90
CA LEU A 59 5.63 9.44 -9.50
C LEU A 59 5.43 10.81 -8.85
N ASN A 60 4.74 10.80 -7.72
CA ASN A 60 4.62 11.92 -6.82
C ASN A 60 5.50 11.64 -5.57
N PRO A 61 6.59 12.39 -5.33
CA PRO A 61 7.61 12.05 -4.32
C PRO A 61 7.38 12.68 -2.93
N PHE A 62 6.20 13.24 -2.64
CA PHE A 62 5.92 13.96 -1.39
C PHE A 62 4.98 13.24 -0.43
#